data_AF-A0A5K0X7F5-F1
#
_entry.id   AF-A0A5K0X7F5-F1
#
_cell.length_a   1.000
_cell.length_b   1.000
_cell.length_c   1.000
_cell.angle_alpha   90.00
_cell.angle_beta   90.00
_cell.angle_gamma   90.00
#
_symmetry.space_group_name_H-M   'P 1'
#
loop_
_entity.id
_entity.type
_entity.pdbx_description
1 polymer ?
#
loop_
_entity_poly.entity_id
_entity_poly.type
_entity_poly.pdbx_seq_one_letter_code
_entity_poly.pdbx_strand_id
1 'polypeptide(L)' 'KKIVPKTASDLKLINAGKILENNKTLAESTTPMGEPPAGVITMHVVVQPSLPRKKT' A
#
# COMPACT_ATOMS: atom_id res chain seq x y z
N LYS A 1 -15.93 16.27 0.09
CA LYS A 1 -14.57 16.42 0.66
C LYS A 1 -13.57 15.88 -0.37
N LYS A 2 -12.54 16.64 -0.75
CA LYS A 2 -11.49 16.18 -1.67
C LYS A 2 -10.41 15.46 -0.87
N ILE A 3 -10.22 14.16 -1.10
CA ILE A 3 -9.15 13.38 -0.46
C ILE A 3 -8.00 13.35 -1.45
N VAL A 4 -6.94 14.11 -1.17
CA VAL A 4 -5.75 14.22 -2.02
C VAL A 4 -4.55 13.78 -1.19
N PRO A 5 -3.76 12.79 -1.64
CA PRO A 5 -2.53 12.45 -0.96
C PRO A 5 -1.54 13.61 -1.08
N LYS A 6 -0.91 13.99 0.03
CA LYS A 6 0.16 15.01 0.06
C LYS A 6 1.54 14.36 0.05
N THR A 7 1.65 13.18 0.66
CA THR A 7 2.90 12.42 0.79
C THR A 7 2.65 10.94 0.52
N ALA A 8 3.71 10.18 0.24
CA ALA A 8 3.62 8.73 0.09
C ALA A 8 3.12 8.04 1.38
N SER A 9 3.34 8.65 2.55
CA SER A 9 2.83 8.17 3.83
C SER A 9 1.31 8.24 3.96
N ASP A 10 0.65 9.04 3.11
CA ASP A 10 -0.81 9.09 3.02
C ASP A 10 -1.39 7.93 2.20
N LEU A 11 -0.55 7.07 1.63
CA LEU A 11 -0.96 5.96 0.78
C LEU A 11 -0.72 4.62 1.48
N LYS A 12 -1.67 3.71 1.31
CA LYS A 12 -1.53 2.29 1.67
C LYS A 12 -1.72 1.47 0.40
N LEU A 13 -0.70 0.69 0.03
CA LEU A 13 -0.76 -0.31 -1.03
C LEU A 13 -1.32 -1.61 -0.44
N ILE A 14 -2.28 -2.22 -1.13
CA ILE A 14 -2.93 -3.46 -0.72
C ILE A 14 -2.82 -4.47 -1.86
N ASN A 15 -2.25 -5.63 -1.55
CA ASN A 15 -2.15 -6.77 -2.46
C ASN A 15 -2.69 -8.03 -1.77
N ALA A 16 -3.52 -8.81 -2.48
CA ALA A 16 -4.10 -10.06 -1.95
C ALA A 16 -4.72 -9.94 -0.54
N GLY A 17 -5.31 -8.79 -0.19
CA GLY A 17 -5.90 -8.52 1.13
C GLY A 17 -4.90 -8.07 2.22
N LYS A 18 -3.62 -7.91 1.90
CA LYS A 18 -2.57 -7.47 2.83
C LYS A 18 -2.07 -6.06 2.48
N ILE A 19 -1.91 -5.21 3.50
CA ILE A 19 -1.23 -3.91 3.35
C ILE A 19 0.28 -4.14 3.21
N LEU A 20 0.89 -3.53 2.21
CA LEU A 20 2.33 -3.59 1.98
C LEU A 20 3.08 -2.60 2.88
N GLU A 21 4.23 -3.03 3.37
CA GLU A 21 5.13 -2.19 4.17
C GLU A 21 6.13 -1.49 3.26
N ASN A 22 6.34 -0.19 3.46
CA ASN A 22 7.23 0.63 2.62
C ASN A 22 8.70 0.14 2.61
N ASN A 23 9.09 -0.63 3.62
CA ASN A 23 10.47 -1.06 3.83
C ASN A 23 10.74 -2.44 3.24
N LYS A 24 9.73 -3.06 2.61
CA LYS A 24 9.83 -4.39 2.01
C LYS A 24 9.76 -4.31 0.49
N THR A 25 10.48 -5.20 -0.16
CA THR A 25 10.36 -5.41 -1.60
C THR A 25 9.05 -6.13 -1.93
N LEU A 26 8.69 -6.11 -3.21
CA LEU A 26 7.56 -6.90 -3.70
C LEU A 26 7.81 -8.40 -3.52
N ALA A 27 9.04 -8.87 -3.74
CA ALA A 27 9.47 -10.25 -3.53
C ALA A 27 9.25 -10.75 -2.09
N GLU A 28 9.44 -9.88 -1.09
CA GLU A 28 9.19 -10.21 0.33
C GLU A 28 7.71 -10.11 0.72
N SER A 29 6.91 -9.48 -0.15
CA SER A 29 5.49 -9.27 0.05
C SER A 29 4.61 -10.14 -0.85
N THR A 30 5.22 -10.96 -1.71
CA THR A 30 4.52 -11.89 -2.60
C THR A 30 3.71 -12.86 -1.76
N THR A 31 2.48 -13.10 -2.19
CA THR A 31 1.56 -13.99 -1.46
C THR A 31 1.48 -15.31 -2.23
N PRO A 32 1.66 -16.47 -1.57
CA PRO A 32 1.77 -17.77 -2.25
C PRO A 32 0.60 -18.17 -3.15
N MET A 33 -0.56 -17.52 -2.99
CA MET A 33 -1.83 -17.93 -3.60
C MET A 33 -2.47 -16.85 -4.49
N GLY A 34 -1.80 -15.71 -4.71
CA GLY A 34 -2.41 -14.55 -5.38
C GLY A 34 -1.71 -14.06 -6.64
N GLU A 35 -0.53 -14.60 -6.98
CA GLU A 35 0.31 -14.06 -8.07
C GLU A 35 0.33 -14.97 -9.30
N PRO A 36 -0.17 -14.51 -10.46
CA PRO A 36 -0.11 -15.29 -11.69
C PRO A 36 1.34 -15.35 -12.20
N PRO A 37 1.82 -16.53 -12.65
CA PRO A 37 3.25 -16.77 -12.93
C PRO A 37 3.85 -16.03 -14.14
N ALA A 38 3.13 -15.10 -14.76
CA ALA A 38 3.62 -14.21 -15.83
C ALA A 38 2.67 -13.01 -16.05
N GLY A 39 1.83 -12.67 -15.08
CA GLY A 39 0.71 -11.74 -15.26
C GLY A 39 0.94 -10.36 -14.64
N VAL A 40 0.12 -9.40 -15.05
CA VAL A 40 0.06 -8.08 -14.39
C VAL A 40 -0.59 -8.24 -13.01
N ILE A 41 0.01 -7.65 -11.99
CA ILE A 41 -0.55 -7.60 -10.63
C ILE A 41 -1.31 -6.28 -10.48
N THR A 42 -2.61 -6.38 -10.19
CA THR A 42 -3.41 -5.20 -9.85
C THR A 42 -3.48 -5.07 -8.33
N MET A 43 -2.99 -3.95 -7.81
CA MET A 43 -3.05 -3.61 -6.39
C MET A 43 -4.09 -2.54 -6.11
N HIS A 44 -4.67 -2.56 -4.91
CA HIS A 44 -5.53 -1.48 -4.45
C HIS A 44 -4.68 -0.41 -3.74
N VAL A 45 -4.99 0.86 -3.99
CA VAL A 45 -4.39 1.99 -3.28
C VAL A 45 -5.46 2.70 -2.48
N VAL A 46 -5.22 2.87 -1.19
CA VAL A 46 -6.08 3.65 -0.30
C VAL A 46 -5.37 4.95 0.07
N VAL A 47 -6.06 6.07 -0.12
CA VAL A 47 -5.59 7.37 0.38
C VAL A 47 -6.12 7.56 1.80
N GLN A 48 -5.22 7.47 2.77
CA GLN A 48 -5.48 7.72 4.17
C GLN A 48 -4.61 8.89 4.64
N PRO A 49 -5.17 10.13 4.70
CA PRO A 49 -4.41 11.29 5.15
C PRO A 49 -3.78 11.04 6.52
N SER A 50 -2.46 11.15 6.59
CA SER A 50 -1.74 11.05 7.86
C SER A 50 -2.14 12.21 8.76
N LEU A 51 -2.64 11.89 9.95
CA LEU A 51 -2.84 12.90 10.99
C LEU A 51 -1.46 13.39 11.41
N PRO A 52 -1.19 14.71 11.45
CA PRO A 52 0.07 15.22 11.94
C PRO A 52 0.26 14.70 13.37
N ARG A 53 1.35 13.94 13.57
CA ARG A 53 1.74 13.43 14.88
C ARG A 53 1.89 14.63 15.80
N LYS A 54 0.97 14.79 16.76
CA LYS A 54 1.06 15.84 17.77
C LYS A 54 2.37 15.58 18.53
N LYS A 55 3.39 16.42 18.34
CA LYS A 55 4.58 16.40 19.20
C LYS A 55 4.09 16.85 20.58
N THR A 56 3.96 15.90 21.50
CA THR A 56 4.03 16.15 22.95
C THR A 56 5.47 16.40 23.34
#